data_AF-A0A1Q5T273-F1
#
_entry.id   AF-A0A1Q5T273-F1
#
_cell.length_a   1.000
_cell.length_b   1.000
_cell.length_c   1.000
_cell.angle_alpha   90.00
_cell.angle_beta   90.00
_cell.angle_gamma   90.00
#
_symmetry.space_group_name_H-M   'P 1'
#
loop_
_entity.id
_entity.type
_entity.pdbx_description
1 polymer ?
#
loop_
_entity_poly.entity_id
_entity_poly.type
_entity_poly.pdbx_seq_one_letter_code
_entity_poly.pdbx_strand_id
1 'polypeptide(L)'
;MPSPGPNRGAVNPDDRLILTPLMIPKSPNFVSEKSGYFQRFTNLPSPEEVRKQAEAQYLAGTSADSRRRFSEGEGPQRSPPPAVFEKLGLFVKWGTSVSISEGQCLYAVSQLLKDYVPVPELYGWRLDGGETFLYMEYLEAQTLEQAWDTLESDERVSISGELRTICANLRHLEQDPEDPFVGKRLLETSSSSGCIF
;
A
#
# COMPACT_ATOMS: atom_id res chain seq x y z
N MET A 1 -13.99 -0.53 26.21
CA MET A 1 -13.53 0.85 25.99
C MET A 1 -12.30 0.78 25.10
N PRO A 2 -12.43 0.97 23.78
CA PRO A 2 -11.24 1.16 22.95
C PRO A 2 -10.58 2.47 23.37
N SER A 3 -9.25 2.46 23.49
CA SER A 3 -8.49 3.65 23.85
C SER A 3 -8.62 4.69 22.73
N PRO A 4 -8.79 5.98 23.03
CA PRO A 4 -8.77 7.02 22.00
C PRO A 4 -7.42 6.96 21.30
N GLY A 5 -7.44 6.79 19.98
CA GLY A 5 -6.24 6.87 19.15
C GLY A 5 -5.53 8.21 19.39
N PRO A 6 -4.22 8.30 19.17
CA PRO A 6 -3.48 9.54 19.36
C PRO A 6 -4.13 10.66 18.54
N ASN A 7 -4.49 11.75 19.20
CA ASN A 7 -5.09 12.93 18.59
C ASN A 7 -4.03 13.59 17.69
N ARG A 8 -3.96 13.14 16.43
CA ARG A 8 -3.03 13.65 15.42
C ARG A 8 -3.61 14.96 14.88
N GLY A 9 -2.90 16.06 15.13
CA GLY A 9 -3.33 17.42 14.75
C GLY A 9 -3.49 17.57 13.23
N ALA A 10 -4.07 18.69 12.78
CA ALA A 10 -4.10 19.05 11.37
C ALA A 10 -2.74 19.60 10.92
N VAL A 11 -2.36 19.37 9.66
CA VAL A 11 -1.20 20.04 9.05
C VAL A 11 -1.45 21.56 9.12
N ASN A 12 -0.42 22.33 9.49
CA ASN A 12 -0.52 23.79 9.46
C ASN A 12 -0.72 24.23 8.00
N PRO A 13 -1.75 25.03 7.65
CA PRO A 13 -2.01 25.45 6.27
C PRO A 13 -0.83 26.15 5.58
N ASP A 14 0.10 26.73 6.34
CA ASP A 14 1.28 27.43 5.83
C ASP A 14 2.48 26.50 5.52
N ASP A 15 2.46 25.25 6.02
CA ASP A 15 3.53 24.28 5.77
C ASP A 15 3.28 23.57 4.44
N ARG A 16 3.96 24.04 3.38
CA ARG A 16 3.94 23.37 2.08
C ARG A 16 4.71 22.06 2.13
N LEU A 17 4.00 20.95 2.04
CA LEU A 17 4.59 19.62 1.92
C LEU A 17 4.81 19.29 0.44
N ILE A 18 5.99 19.64 -0.06
CA ILE A 18 6.35 19.47 -1.47
C ILE A 18 6.85 18.04 -1.69
N LEU A 19 6.18 17.33 -2.60
CA LEU A 19 6.63 16.04 -3.11
C LEU A 19 7.49 16.25 -4.37
N THR A 20 8.76 15.87 -4.31
CA THR A 20 9.64 15.87 -5.49
C THR A 20 9.94 14.44 -5.96
N PRO A 21 10.15 14.20 -7.28
CA PRO A 21 10.49 12.87 -7.79
C PRO A 21 11.81 12.30 -7.28
N LEU A 22 12.67 13.11 -6.66
CA LEU A 22 13.94 12.67 -6.05
C LEU A 22 13.73 11.96 -4.71
N MET A 23 12.63 12.25 -4.02
CA MET A 23 12.29 11.62 -2.74
C MET A 23 11.75 10.20 -2.90
N ILE A 24 11.33 9.84 -4.12
CA ILE A 24 10.67 8.56 -4.39
C ILE A 24 11.70 7.56 -4.91
N PRO A 25 11.88 6.40 -4.25
CA PRO A 25 12.75 5.35 -4.76
C PRO A 25 12.26 4.82 -6.11
N LYS A 26 13.13 4.82 -7.12
CA LYS A 26 12.79 4.43 -8.52
C LYS A 26 13.18 2.99 -8.86
N SER A 27 13.87 2.30 -7.95
CA SER A 27 14.35 0.94 -8.17
C SER A 27 13.17 -0.05 -8.21
N PRO A 28 13.21 -1.06 -9.10
CA PRO A 28 12.23 -2.15 -9.10
C PRO A 28 12.27 -2.99 -7.82
N ASN A 29 13.40 -2.97 -7.11
CA ASN A 29 13.57 -3.59 -5.81
C ASN A 29 14.03 -2.55 -4.81
N PHE A 30 13.28 -2.37 -3.74
CA PHE A 30 13.55 -1.38 -2.70
C PHE A 30 13.37 -2.00 -1.32
N VAL A 31 14.25 -1.61 -0.41
CA VAL A 31 14.17 -1.98 1.01
C VAL A 31 14.29 -0.69 1.81
N SER A 32 13.34 -0.49 2.72
CA SER A 32 13.35 0.61 3.67
C SER A 32 14.19 0.22 4.89
N GLU A 33 15.52 0.32 4.79
CA GLU A 33 16.46 -0.08 5.84
C GLU A 33 16.20 0.63 7.19
N LYS A 34 15.61 1.83 7.14
CA LYS A 34 15.27 2.63 8.33
C LYS A 34 13.97 2.19 9.00
N SER A 35 13.24 1.23 8.42
CA SER A 35 11.94 0.82 8.96
C SER A 35 12.07 0.09 10.30
N GLY A 36 11.03 0.17 11.13
CA GLY A 36 10.95 -0.52 12.41
C GLY A 36 11.11 -2.04 12.28
N TYR A 37 10.74 -2.61 11.13
CA TYR A 37 10.95 -4.01 10.80
C TYR A 37 12.41 -4.46 10.95
N PHE A 38 13.35 -3.68 10.40
CA PHE A 38 14.78 -4.05 10.38
C PHE A 38 15.48 -3.88 11.73
N GLN A 39 14.80 -3.29 12.71
CA GLN A 39 15.26 -3.30 14.10
C GLN A 39 15.04 -4.67 14.75
N ARG A 40 14.09 -5.46 14.23
CA ARG A 40 13.66 -6.76 14.80
C ARG A 40 14.02 -7.95 13.93
N PHE A 41 14.07 -7.77 12.61
CA PHE A 41 14.28 -8.83 11.63
C PHE A 41 15.32 -8.42 10.59
N THR A 42 16.06 -9.37 10.03
CA THR A 42 17.17 -9.06 9.12
C THR A 42 16.77 -9.04 7.66
N ASN A 43 15.77 -9.84 7.26
CA ASN A 43 15.42 -10.04 5.85
C ASN A 43 13.90 -10.11 5.68
N LEU A 44 13.43 -9.57 4.55
CA LEU A 44 12.06 -9.79 4.09
C LEU A 44 11.93 -11.17 3.44
N PRO A 45 10.80 -11.88 3.63
CA PRO A 45 10.50 -13.13 2.94
C PRO A 45 10.71 -13.01 1.43
N SER A 46 11.28 -14.04 0.83
CA SER A 46 11.42 -14.16 -0.62
C SER A 46 10.05 -14.21 -1.30
N PRO A 47 9.93 -13.78 -2.57
CA PRO A 47 8.70 -13.93 -3.34
C PRO A 47 8.13 -15.36 -3.34
N GLU A 48 9.00 -16.38 -3.36
CA GLU A 48 8.58 -17.78 -3.26
C GLU A 48 7.92 -18.12 -1.91
N GLU A 49 8.50 -17.65 -0.79
CA GLU A 49 7.91 -17.83 0.53
C GLU A 49 6.56 -17.11 0.66
N VAL A 50 6.44 -15.92 0.07
CA VAL A 50 5.16 -15.17 0.03
C VAL A 50 4.08 -15.96 -0.72
N ARG A 51 4.42 -16.52 -1.89
CA ARG A 51 3.48 -17.35 -2.68
C ARG A 51 3.02 -18.57 -1.88
N LYS A 52 3.95 -19.32 -1.29
CA LYS A 52 3.64 -20.50 -0.46
C LYS A 52 2.78 -20.16 0.75
N GLN A 53 3.09 -19.05 1.43
CA GLN A 53 2.30 -18.59 2.58
C GLN A 53 0.87 -18.19 2.17
N ALA A 54 0.72 -17.42 1.10
CA ALA A 54 -0.60 -17.02 0.60
C ALA A 54 -1.45 -18.23 0.19
N GLU A 55 -0.84 -19.20 -0.49
CA GLU A 55 -1.52 -20.44 -0.90
C GLU A 55 -1.94 -21.26 0.33
N ALA A 56 -1.06 -21.44 1.31
CA ALA A 56 -1.38 -22.14 2.56
C ALA A 56 -2.55 -21.49 3.32
N GLN A 57 -2.56 -20.15 3.41
CA GLN A 57 -3.65 -19.40 4.06
C GLN A 57 -4.96 -19.52 3.29
N TYR A 58 -4.92 -19.50 1.96
CA TYR A 58 -6.09 -19.69 1.13
C TYR A 58 -6.69 -21.10 1.28
N LEU A 59 -5.85 -22.14 1.23
CA LEU A 59 -6.29 -23.53 1.40
C LEU A 59 -6.83 -23.80 2.82
N ALA A 60 -6.28 -23.14 3.83
CA ALA A 60 -6.77 -23.21 5.20
C ALA A 60 -8.04 -22.37 5.45
N GLY A 61 -8.48 -21.55 4.49
CA GLY A 61 -9.61 -20.64 4.67
C GLY A 61 -9.32 -19.46 5.60
N THR A 62 -8.05 -19.15 5.87
CA THR A 62 -7.58 -18.07 6.77
C THR A 62 -7.01 -16.87 6.01
N SER A 63 -7.30 -16.75 4.71
CA SER A 63 -6.92 -15.59 3.91
C SER A 63 -7.44 -14.28 4.51
N ALA A 64 -6.59 -13.26 4.56
CA ALA A 64 -6.98 -11.92 5.03
C ALA A 64 -7.99 -11.22 4.10
N ASP A 65 -8.08 -11.61 2.83
CA ASP A 65 -9.15 -11.18 1.92
C ASP A 65 -9.79 -12.40 1.26
N SER A 66 -10.95 -12.81 1.76
CA SER A 66 -11.70 -13.97 1.27
C SER A 66 -12.35 -13.75 -0.11
N ARG A 67 -12.40 -12.50 -0.59
CA ARG A 67 -12.93 -12.16 -1.92
C ARG A 67 -11.92 -12.42 -3.02
N ARG A 68 -10.63 -12.46 -2.68
CA ARG A 68 -9.54 -12.74 -3.62
C ARG A 68 -9.40 -14.24 -3.82
N ARG A 69 -9.07 -14.63 -5.04
CA ARG A 69 -8.83 -16.03 -5.43
C ARG A 69 -7.61 -16.10 -6.31
N PHE A 70 -6.97 -17.27 -6.29
CA PHE A 70 -5.96 -17.61 -7.28
C PHE A 70 -6.62 -17.73 -8.65
N SER A 71 -5.89 -17.29 -9.68
CA SER A 71 -6.30 -17.43 -11.08
C SER A 71 -6.17 -18.90 -11.48
N GLU A 72 -7.09 -19.38 -12.31
CA GLU A 72 -7.05 -20.75 -12.84
C GLU A 72 -5.97 -20.86 -13.93
N GLY A 73 -5.10 -21.87 -13.82
CA GLY A 73 -4.04 -22.17 -14.78
C GLY A 73 -2.62 -21.83 -14.32
N GLU A 74 -1.64 -22.20 -15.14
CA GLU A 74 -0.23 -21.92 -14.90
C GLU A 74 0.10 -20.50 -15.39
N GLY A 75 0.58 -19.64 -14.48
CA GLY A 75 1.03 -18.30 -14.83
C GLY A 75 1.03 -17.32 -13.65
N PRO A 76 1.46 -16.07 -13.91
CA PRO A 76 1.46 -14.99 -12.92
C PRO A 76 0.06 -14.69 -12.41
N GLN A 77 -0.06 -14.49 -11.11
CA GLN A 77 -1.31 -14.21 -10.43
C GLN A 77 -1.67 -12.74 -10.59
N ARG A 78 -2.86 -12.46 -11.13
CA ARG A 78 -3.29 -11.06 -11.35
C ARG A 78 -3.49 -10.31 -10.04
N SER A 79 -4.29 -10.89 -9.15
CA SER A 79 -4.55 -10.33 -7.83
C SER A 79 -4.89 -11.45 -6.84
N PRO A 80 -3.88 -12.25 -6.47
CA PRO A 80 -4.03 -13.32 -5.50
C PRO A 80 -4.42 -12.79 -4.11
N PRO A 81 -4.85 -13.67 -3.21
CA PRO A 81 -4.95 -13.35 -1.79
C PRO A 81 -3.62 -12.79 -1.24
N PRO A 82 -3.67 -11.73 -0.41
CA PRO A 82 -2.46 -11.23 0.24
C PRO A 82 -1.90 -12.25 1.21
N ALA A 83 -0.58 -12.24 1.42
CA ALA A 83 0.07 -13.09 2.40
C ALA A 83 0.23 -12.35 3.73
N VAL A 84 -0.08 -13.02 4.84
CA VAL A 84 0.13 -12.47 6.19
C VAL A 84 1.13 -13.32 6.95
N PHE A 85 2.14 -12.66 7.52
CA PHE A 85 3.12 -13.25 8.41
C PHE A 85 2.98 -12.59 9.79
N GLU A 86 2.02 -13.07 10.59
CA GLU A 86 1.67 -12.50 11.90
C GLU A 86 2.89 -12.38 12.83
N LYS A 87 3.72 -13.43 12.89
CA LYS A 87 4.95 -13.45 13.70
C LYS A 87 5.97 -12.39 13.31
N LEU A 88 5.91 -11.92 12.07
CA LEU A 88 6.78 -10.88 11.52
C LEU A 88 6.10 -9.49 11.54
N GLY A 89 4.82 -9.39 11.91
CA GLY A 89 4.05 -8.15 11.77
C GLY A 89 4.04 -7.65 10.32
N LEU A 90 3.96 -8.58 9.36
CA LEU A 90 4.15 -8.30 7.94
C LEU A 90 2.91 -8.72 7.13
N PHE A 91 2.43 -7.80 6.31
CA PHE A 91 1.41 -8.00 5.31
C PHE A 91 2.03 -7.80 3.92
N VAL A 92 1.76 -8.72 2.99
CA VAL A 92 2.29 -8.66 1.63
C VAL A 92 1.17 -8.63 0.61
N LYS A 93 1.03 -7.49 -0.07
CA LYS A 93 0.18 -7.35 -1.25
C LYS A 93 1.00 -7.71 -2.48
N TRP A 94 0.51 -8.63 -3.31
CA TRP A 94 1.28 -9.08 -4.47
C TRP A 94 0.42 -9.43 -5.69
N GLY A 95 1.08 -9.56 -6.84
CA GLY A 95 0.47 -9.95 -8.12
C GLY A 95 0.82 -9.00 -9.27
N THR A 96 0.37 -9.33 -10.48
CA THR A 96 0.66 -8.51 -11.69
C THR A 96 -0.13 -7.21 -11.78
N SER A 97 -1.28 -7.11 -11.07
CA SER A 97 -2.03 -5.85 -10.97
C SER A 97 -1.50 -4.90 -9.91
N VAL A 98 -0.54 -5.34 -9.09
CA VAL A 98 0.10 -4.52 -8.07
C VAL A 98 1.22 -3.72 -8.73
N SER A 99 1.19 -2.40 -8.55
CA SER A 99 2.17 -1.50 -9.16
C SER A 99 3.19 -1.01 -8.14
N ILE A 100 4.43 -0.78 -8.58
CA ILE A 100 5.46 -0.12 -7.76
C ILE A 100 4.99 1.29 -7.36
N SER A 101 4.22 1.97 -8.21
CA SER A 101 3.65 3.29 -7.93
C SER A 101 2.77 3.30 -6.67
N GLU A 102 2.12 2.17 -6.35
CA GLU A 102 1.37 2.03 -5.09
C GLU A 102 2.30 2.07 -3.88
N GLY A 103 3.41 1.30 -3.92
CA GLY A 103 4.45 1.34 -2.88
C GLY A 103 5.12 2.71 -2.77
N GLN A 104 5.41 3.35 -3.90
CA GLN A 104 5.99 4.69 -3.95
C GLN A 104 5.06 5.75 -3.34
N CYS A 105 3.76 5.66 -3.62
CA CYS A 105 2.75 6.55 -3.04
C CYS A 105 2.69 6.39 -1.53
N LEU A 106 2.62 5.14 -1.04
CA LEU A 106 2.60 4.84 0.38
C LEU A 106 3.89 5.34 1.07
N TYR A 107 5.05 5.13 0.44
CA TYR A 107 6.33 5.65 0.91
C TYR A 107 6.29 7.18 1.05
N ALA A 108 5.90 7.90 0.00
CA ALA A 108 5.84 9.36 0.01
C ALA A 108 4.92 9.89 1.14
N VAL A 109 3.72 9.32 1.28
CA VAL A 109 2.78 9.70 2.35
C VAL A 109 3.40 9.41 3.72
N SER A 110 4.04 8.26 3.91
CA SER A 110 4.70 7.92 5.18
C SER A 110 5.84 8.86 5.55
N GLN A 111 6.54 9.45 4.57
CA GLN A 111 7.66 10.36 4.84
C GLN A 111 7.16 11.78 5.13
N LEU A 112 6.16 12.25 4.37
CA LEU A 112 5.70 13.64 4.42
C LEU A 112 4.56 13.87 5.43
N LEU A 113 3.73 12.85 5.67
CA LEU A 113 2.50 12.96 6.46
C LEU A 113 2.47 12.00 7.65
N LYS A 114 3.62 11.49 8.10
CA LYS A 114 3.72 10.48 9.16
C LYS A 114 2.87 10.79 10.40
N ASP A 115 2.89 12.04 10.83
CA ASP A 115 2.22 12.50 12.06
C ASP A 115 0.76 12.90 11.84
N TYR A 116 0.30 12.93 10.60
CA TYR A 116 -0.98 13.50 10.18
C TYR A 116 -1.93 12.49 9.55
N VAL A 117 -1.39 11.45 8.90
CA VAL A 117 -2.14 10.41 8.24
C VAL A 117 -1.66 9.05 8.73
N PRO A 118 -2.55 8.23 9.33
CA PRO A 118 -2.19 6.87 9.70
C PRO A 118 -2.04 6.04 8.43
N VAL A 119 -0.80 5.69 8.09
CA VAL A 119 -0.48 4.76 7.01
C VAL A 119 0.37 3.61 7.55
N PRO A 120 0.19 2.37 7.05
CA PRO A 120 1.08 1.26 7.39
C PRO A 120 2.53 1.61 7.05
N GLU A 121 3.46 1.20 7.91
CA GLU A 121 4.88 1.32 7.60
C GLU A 121 5.24 0.45 6.38
N LEU A 122 5.92 1.02 5.39
CA LEU A 122 6.39 0.30 4.22
C LEU A 122 7.81 -0.20 4.45
N TYR A 123 7.99 -1.52 4.40
CA TYR A 123 9.29 -2.17 4.58
C TYR A 123 10.06 -2.33 3.27
N GLY A 124 9.34 -2.41 2.14
CA GLY A 124 9.96 -2.47 0.83
C GLY A 124 9.05 -2.99 -0.27
N TRP A 125 9.59 -3.13 -1.48
CA TRP A 125 8.94 -3.82 -2.58
C TRP A 125 9.92 -4.56 -3.46
N ARG A 126 9.42 -5.59 -4.16
CA ARG A 126 10.21 -6.39 -5.09
C ARG A 126 9.40 -6.71 -6.35
N LEU A 127 10.10 -6.85 -7.48
CA LEU A 127 9.55 -7.37 -8.72
C LEU A 127 10.16 -8.75 -9.01
N ASP A 128 9.32 -9.76 -9.17
CA ASP A 128 9.75 -11.13 -9.43
C ASP A 128 8.75 -11.84 -10.36
N GLY A 129 9.22 -12.43 -11.44
CA GLY A 129 8.36 -13.17 -12.38
C GLY A 129 7.23 -12.34 -13.02
N GLY A 130 7.37 -11.01 -13.09
CA GLY A 130 6.32 -10.09 -13.56
C GLY A 130 5.26 -9.73 -12.51
N GLU A 131 5.42 -10.21 -11.28
CA GLU A 131 4.56 -9.88 -10.13
C GLU A 131 5.29 -8.91 -9.22
N THR A 132 4.57 -7.89 -8.75
CA THR A 132 5.10 -6.97 -7.74
C THR A 132 4.71 -7.47 -6.36
N PHE A 133 5.59 -7.32 -5.38
CA PHE A 133 5.40 -7.67 -3.97
C PHE A 133 5.62 -6.41 -3.14
N LEU A 134 4.60 -5.95 -2.44
CA LEU A 134 4.66 -4.81 -1.51
C LEU A 134 4.66 -5.34 -0.07
N TYR A 135 5.75 -5.10 0.64
CA TYR A 135 5.96 -5.53 2.03
C TYR A 135 5.65 -4.37 2.96
N MET A 136 4.61 -4.51 3.78
CA MET A 136 4.14 -3.46 4.68
C MET A 136 3.73 -4.01 6.05
N GLU A 137 3.58 -3.11 7.01
CA GLU A 137 3.13 -3.41 8.36
C GLU A 137 1.78 -4.14 8.36
N TYR A 138 1.72 -5.23 9.13
CA TYR A 138 0.47 -5.90 9.44
C TYR A 138 -0.19 -5.22 10.64
N LEU A 139 -1.40 -4.70 10.41
CA LEU A 139 -2.24 -4.12 11.45
C LEU A 139 -3.28 -5.15 11.89
N GLU A 140 -3.17 -5.63 13.12
CA GLU A 140 -4.17 -6.50 13.74
C GLU A 140 -5.38 -5.65 14.18
N ALA A 141 -6.19 -5.24 13.20
CA ALA A 141 -7.34 -4.38 13.40
C ALA A 141 -8.56 -4.90 12.64
N GLN A 142 -9.74 -4.58 13.17
CA GLN A 142 -11.01 -4.83 12.48
C GLN A 142 -11.18 -3.79 11.37
N THR A 143 -11.64 -4.22 10.20
CA THR A 143 -11.96 -3.30 9.11
C THR A 143 -13.24 -2.51 9.44
N LEU A 144 -13.34 -1.28 8.92
CA LEU A 144 -14.54 -0.47 9.11
C LEU A 144 -15.78 -1.16 8.53
N GLU A 145 -15.65 -1.91 7.43
CA GLU A 145 -16.73 -2.70 6.83
C GLU A 145 -17.30 -3.74 7.82
N GLN A 146 -16.43 -4.43 8.56
CA GLN A 146 -16.84 -5.43 9.55
C GLN A 146 -17.47 -4.79 10.80
N ALA A 147 -17.03 -3.60 11.18
CA ALA A 147 -17.51 -2.92 12.39
C ALA A 147 -18.75 -2.04 12.13
N TRP A 148 -19.02 -1.65 10.87
CA TRP A 148 -19.95 -0.57 10.54
C TRP A 148 -21.34 -0.74 11.15
N ASP A 149 -21.89 -1.95 11.07
CA ASP A 149 -23.23 -2.27 11.54
C ASP A 149 -23.33 -2.31 13.07
N THR A 150 -22.21 -2.45 13.78
CA THR A 150 -22.16 -2.48 15.24
C THR A 150 -21.89 -1.11 15.87
N LEU A 151 -21.54 -0.10 15.06
CA LEU A 151 -21.24 1.25 15.53
C LEU A 151 -22.50 2.06 15.83
N GLU A 152 -22.48 2.76 16.96
CA GLU A 152 -23.50 3.73 17.33
C GLU A 152 -23.44 4.99 16.44
N SER A 153 -24.54 5.75 16.41
CA SER A 153 -24.62 6.98 15.60
C SER A 153 -23.49 7.97 15.91
N ASP A 154 -23.17 8.17 17.18
CA ASP A 154 -22.12 9.11 17.60
C ASP A 154 -20.72 8.62 17.19
N GLU A 155 -20.48 7.30 17.22
CA GLU A 155 -19.21 6.71 16.76
C GLU A 155 -19.03 6.88 15.25
N ARG A 156 -20.10 6.69 14.46
CA ARG A 156 -20.09 6.92 13.01
C ARG A 156 -19.80 8.38 12.67
N VAL A 157 -20.35 9.32 13.43
CA VAL A 157 -20.06 10.76 13.28
C VAL A 157 -18.59 11.05 13.61
N SER A 158 -18.07 10.49 14.71
CA SER A 158 -16.66 10.63 15.10
C SER A 158 -15.71 10.13 14.01
N ILE A 159 -15.90 8.90 13.52
CA ILE A 159 -15.08 8.30 12.46
C ILE A 159 -15.17 9.12 11.17
N SER A 160 -16.36 9.62 10.83
CA SER A 160 -16.53 10.51 9.68
C SER A 160 -15.74 11.82 9.82
N GLY A 161 -15.61 12.33 11.05
CA GLY A 161 -14.75 13.46 11.39
C GLY A 161 -13.26 13.14 11.19
N GLU A 162 -12.80 11.99 11.69
CA GLU A 162 -11.42 11.53 11.52
C GLU A 162 -11.04 11.34 10.05
N LEU A 163 -11.91 10.67 9.27
CA LEU A 163 -11.71 10.49 7.83
C LEU A 163 -11.66 11.83 7.08
N ARG A 164 -12.48 12.81 7.49
CA ARG A 164 -12.43 14.16 6.93
C ARG A 164 -11.08 14.82 7.18
N THR A 165 -10.56 14.72 8.40
CA THR A 165 -9.25 15.25 8.77
C THR A 165 -8.12 14.59 7.97
N ILE A 166 -8.15 13.27 7.84
CA ILE A 166 -7.17 12.52 7.03
C ILE A 166 -7.21 13.01 5.57
N CYS A 167 -8.40 13.11 4.97
CA CYS A 167 -8.57 13.61 3.62
C CYS A 167 -8.18 15.09 3.46
N ALA A 168 -8.28 15.90 4.51
CA ALA A 168 -7.80 17.27 4.51
C ALA A 168 -6.26 17.30 4.53
N ASN A 169 -5.63 16.52 5.41
CA ASN A 169 -4.17 16.41 5.51
C ASN A 169 -3.55 15.91 4.19
N LEU A 170 -4.14 14.88 3.56
CA LEU A 170 -3.70 14.40 2.25
C LEU A 170 -3.74 15.47 1.15
N ARG A 171 -4.67 16.42 1.24
CA ARG A 171 -4.81 17.52 0.27
C ARG A 171 -3.75 18.62 0.40
N HIS A 172 -2.96 18.62 1.48
CA HIS A 172 -1.82 19.53 1.64
C HIS A 172 -0.57 19.05 0.89
N LEU A 173 -0.58 17.83 0.33
CA LEU A 173 0.49 17.39 -0.55
C LEU A 173 0.42 18.15 -1.88
N GLU A 174 1.45 18.96 -2.11
CA GLU A 174 1.62 19.68 -3.36
C GLU A 174 2.73 19.02 -4.19
N GLN A 175 2.52 18.96 -5.51
CA GLN A 175 3.65 18.70 -6.42
C GLN A 175 4.54 19.93 -6.45
N ASP A 176 5.84 19.73 -6.72
CA ASP A 176 6.74 20.84 -7.00
C ASP A 176 6.17 21.70 -8.14
N PRO A 177 5.91 23.01 -7.92
CA PRO A 177 5.39 23.89 -8.95
C PRO A 177 6.32 24.00 -10.18
N GLU A 178 7.62 23.79 -9.97
CA GLU A 178 8.64 23.85 -11.02
C GLU A 178 8.83 22.51 -11.75
N ASP A 179 8.30 21.41 -11.20
CA ASP A 179 8.31 20.06 -11.80
C ASP A 179 6.93 19.37 -11.71
N PRO A 180 5.87 19.95 -12.33
CA PRO A 180 4.55 19.37 -12.30
C PRO A 180 4.52 18.07 -13.12
N PHE A 181 4.35 16.94 -12.44
CA PHE A 181 4.25 15.63 -13.07
C PHE A 181 2.78 15.23 -13.26
N VAL A 182 2.28 15.47 -14.48
CA VAL A 182 1.04 14.84 -14.97
C VAL A 182 1.46 13.55 -15.68
N GLY A 183 1.21 12.41 -15.05
CA GLY A 183 1.73 11.11 -15.47
C GLY A 183 1.71 10.84 -16.98
N LYS A 184 2.75 10.14 -17.48
CA LYS A 184 2.81 9.72 -18.89
C LYS A 184 1.63 8.80 -19.19
N ARG A 185 0.67 9.28 -19.98
CA ARG A 185 -0.36 8.44 -20.58
C ARG A 185 0.38 7.46 -21.51
N LEU A 186 0.44 6.18 -21.14
CA LEU A 186 0.88 5.14 -22.07
C LEU A 186 -0.12 5.13 -23.22
N LEU A 187 0.21 5.83 -24.30
CA LEU A 187 -0.42 5.56 -25.58
C LEU A 187 0.13 4.22 -26.02
N GLU A 188 -0.67 3.17 -25.86
CA GLU A 188 -0.46 1.93 -26.60
C GLU A 188 -0.45 2.30 -28.08
N THR A 189 0.74 2.42 -28.67
CA THR A 189 0.87 2.51 -30.11
C THR A 189 0.55 1.13 -30.67
N SER A 190 -0.72 0.91 -30.97
CA SER A 190 -1.17 -0.14 -31.89
C SER A 190 -0.59 0.17 -33.27
N SER A 191 0.64 -0.28 -33.51
CA SER A 191 1.20 -0.35 -34.86
C SER A 191 0.53 -1.51 -35.60
N SER A 192 -0.69 -1.27 -36.07
CA SER A 192 -1.29 -2.01 -37.16
C SER A 192 -1.46 -1.05 -38.32
N SER A 193 -0.63 -1.21 -39.35
CA SER A 193 -1.01 -0.99 -40.74
C SER A 193 0.10 -1.48 -41.64
N GLY A 194 -0.13 -2.63 -42.28
CA GLY A 194 0.54 -2.97 -43.51
C GLY A 194 0.10 -2.04 -44.65
N CYS A 195 1.03 -1.75 -45.55
CA CYS A 195 0.85 -1.34 -46.95
C CYS A 195 2.15 -1.79 -47.64
N ILE A 196 2.17 -2.93 -48.32
CA ILE A 196 2.02 -3.07 -49.78
C ILE A 196 2.83 -2.02 -50.55
N PHE A 197 3.97 -2.44 -51.10
CA PHE A 197 4.30 -2.38 -52.52
C PHE A 197 5.09 -3.64 -52.90
#